data_AF-A0A7K4AP84-F1
#
_entry.id   AF-A0A7K4AP84-F1
#
_cell.length_a   1.000
_cell.length_b   1.000
_cell.length_c   1.000
_cell.angle_alpha   90.00
_cell.angle_beta   90.00
_cell.angle_gamma   90.00
#
_symmetry.space_group_name_H-M   'P 1'
#
loop_
_entity.id
_entity.type
_entity.pdbx_description
1 polymer ?
#
loop_
_entity_poly.entity_id
_entity_poly.type
_entity_poly.pdbx_seq_one_letter_code
_entity_poly.pdbx_strand_id
1 'polypeptide(L)'
;MSEHDESFADQNFDTIFRQVMQELGVSRMVEDYRIKADPDAPYFIISLRLGKARSSVKVSDMALIDQASGGSKITIIDENWAPALLTKLWQLYGRDAVEQLTRFELIVTGPGPEIISNLELDPGEELRTKVLDAVWRVFPEGFKVRYNLANDKAMTIIGTEHDMQEEWMKLAEELHKEMGAS
;
A
#
# COMPACT_ATOMS: atom_id res chain seq x y z
N MET A 1 -18.50 21.75 23.49
CA MET A 1 -17.58 22.08 22.38
C MET A 1 -18.40 22.22 21.11
N SER A 2 -18.01 23.06 20.16
CA SER A 2 -18.84 23.36 18.97
C SER A 2 -18.37 22.54 17.77
N GLU A 3 -19.25 22.28 16.80
CA GLU A 3 -18.97 21.63 15.49
C GLU A 3 -17.72 22.20 14.77
N HIS A 4 -17.31 23.41 15.13
CA HIS A 4 -16.16 24.11 14.58
C HIS A 4 -14.80 23.54 15.02
N ASP A 5 -14.72 22.86 16.18
CA ASP A 5 -13.48 22.26 16.70
C ASP A 5 -13.24 20.84 16.13
N GLU A 6 -14.29 20.05 15.96
CA GLU A 6 -14.24 18.72 15.29
C GLU A 6 -13.81 18.85 13.82
N SER A 7 -14.42 19.81 13.10
CA SER A 7 -14.08 20.10 11.71
C SER A 7 -12.60 20.52 11.53
N PHE A 8 -12.01 21.22 12.52
CA PHE A 8 -10.62 21.64 12.46
C PHE A 8 -9.63 20.49 12.72
N ALA A 9 -9.96 19.58 13.65
CA ALA A 9 -9.14 18.40 13.92
C ALA A 9 -9.16 17.42 12.73
N ASP A 10 -10.35 17.16 12.17
CA ASP A 10 -10.53 16.28 11.02
C ASP A 10 -9.81 16.80 9.76
N GLN A 11 -9.88 18.11 9.49
CA GLN A 11 -9.16 18.74 8.37
C GLN A 11 -7.64 18.60 8.48
N ASN A 12 -7.10 18.56 9.71
CA ASN A 12 -5.67 18.41 9.94
C ASN A 12 -5.20 16.98 9.63
N PHE A 13 -5.93 15.96 10.11
CA PHE A 13 -5.58 14.56 9.82
C PHE A 13 -5.72 14.21 8.33
N ASP A 14 -6.75 14.74 7.64
CA ASP A 14 -6.91 14.59 6.18
C ASP A 14 -5.66 15.10 5.43
N THR A 15 -5.24 16.33 5.74
CA THR A 15 -4.09 16.96 5.09
C THR A 15 -2.80 16.19 5.33
N ILE A 16 -2.53 15.81 6.59
CA ILE A 16 -1.33 15.04 6.95
C ILE A 16 -1.33 13.69 6.25
N PHE A 17 -2.46 12.97 6.27
CA PHE A 17 -2.53 11.64 5.65
C PHE A 17 -2.33 11.70 4.13
N ARG A 18 -2.91 12.70 3.44
CA ARG A 18 -2.64 12.91 2.00
C ARG A 18 -1.17 13.18 1.71
N GLN A 19 -0.53 14.03 2.50
CA GLN A 19 0.89 14.34 2.33
C GLN A 19 1.76 13.09 2.53
N VAL A 20 1.52 12.33 3.60
CA VAL A 20 2.25 11.09 3.88
C VAL A 20 2.06 10.06 2.76
N MET A 21 0.84 9.90 2.24
CA MET A 21 0.58 9.00 1.11
C MET A 21 1.31 9.43 -0.17
N GLN A 22 1.44 10.74 -0.43
CA GLN A 22 2.18 11.26 -1.57
C GLN A 22 3.69 11.01 -1.43
N GLU A 23 4.24 11.26 -0.25
CA GLU A 23 5.66 10.99 0.06
C GLU A 23 6.02 9.51 -0.10
N LEU A 24 5.10 8.61 0.27
CA LEU A 24 5.27 7.15 0.15
C LEU A 24 4.89 6.60 -1.23
N GLY A 25 4.35 7.44 -2.13
CA GLY A 25 3.95 7.02 -3.48
C GLY A 25 2.75 6.07 -3.53
N VAL A 26 1.91 6.04 -2.51
CA VAL A 26 0.79 5.09 -2.37
C VAL A 26 -0.59 5.69 -2.64
N SER A 27 -0.69 6.98 -2.96
CA SER A 27 -1.98 7.66 -3.16
C SER A 27 -2.90 6.96 -4.18
N ARG A 28 -2.34 6.29 -5.20
CA ARG A 28 -3.13 5.58 -6.22
C ARG A 28 -3.76 4.26 -5.75
N MET A 29 -3.31 3.74 -4.61
CA MET A 29 -3.85 2.50 -4.05
C MET A 29 -4.96 2.71 -3.05
N VAL A 30 -5.12 3.93 -2.56
CA VAL A 30 -6.23 4.29 -1.68
C VAL A 30 -7.28 4.95 -2.56
N GLU A 31 -8.34 4.21 -2.87
CA GLU A 31 -9.45 4.74 -3.69
C GLU A 31 -10.28 5.76 -2.91
N ASP A 32 -10.46 5.49 -1.62
CA ASP A 32 -11.22 6.31 -0.69
C ASP A 32 -10.72 6.10 0.74
N TYR A 33 -10.93 7.06 1.63
CA TYR A 33 -10.65 6.91 3.04
C TYR A 33 -11.52 7.80 3.91
N ARG A 34 -11.66 7.41 5.17
CA ARG A 34 -12.36 8.17 6.21
C ARG A 34 -11.55 8.16 7.49
N ILE A 35 -11.36 9.33 8.07
CA ILE A 35 -10.77 9.51 9.39
C ILE A 35 -11.88 10.09 10.28
N LYS A 36 -12.02 9.56 11.49
CA LYS A 36 -12.82 10.18 12.54
C LYS A 36 -12.03 10.16 13.85
N ALA A 37 -12.07 11.28 14.56
CA ALA A 37 -11.53 11.39 15.90
C ALA A 37 -12.53 12.14 16.77
N ASP A 38 -12.74 11.66 17.99
CA ASP A 38 -13.63 12.32 18.94
C ASP A 38 -12.83 12.60 20.23
N PRO A 39 -12.66 13.87 20.64
CA PRO A 39 -11.96 14.22 21.86
C PRO A 39 -12.77 13.93 23.14
N ASP A 40 -14.11 13.89 23.05
CA ASP A 40 -15.01 13.58 24.17
C ASP A 40 -15.20 12.06 24.34
N ALA A 41 -15.04 11.28 23.25
CA ALA A 41 -14.92 9.83 23.27
C ALA A 41 -13.57 9.42 22.65
N PRO A 42 -12.49 9.24 23.43
CA PRO A 42 -11.09 9.26 22.96
C PRO A 42 -10.72 8.04 22.10
N TYR A 43 -11.28 7.99 20.90
CA TYR A 43 -10.99 7.04 19.85
C TYR A 43 -10.52 7.78 18.59
N PHE A 44 -9.68 7.09 17.84
CA PHE A 44 -9.21 7.51 16.53
C PHE A 44 -9.44 6.35 15.60
N ILE A 45 -10.17 6.57 14.51
CA ILE A 45 -10.43 5.57 13.49
C ILE A 45 -10.01 6.08 12.13
N ILE A 46 -9.33 5.21 11.39
CA ILE A 46 -9.02 5.39 9.98
C ILE A 46 -9.49 4.15 9.22
N SER A 47 -10.28 4.39 8.18
CA SER A 47 -10.81 3.35 7.29
C SER A 47 -10.44 3.69 5.86
N LEU A 48 -9.96 2.70 5.11
CA LEU A 48 -9.39 2.83 3.78
C LEU A 48 -10.09 1.85 2.84
N ARG A 49 -10.51 2.33 1.67
CA ARG A 49 -10.82 1.50 0.51
C ARG A 49 -9.53 1.32 -0.28
N LEU A 50 -9.07 0.08 -0.33
CA LEU A 50 -7.93 -0.30 -1.13
C LEU A 50 -8.41 -0.51 -2.55
N GLY A 51 -7.78 0.18 -3.50
CA GLY A 51 -7.94 -0.15 -4.89
C GLY A 51 -7.49 -1.58 -5.13
N LYS A 52 -8.02 -2.18 -6.20
CA LYS A 52 -7.56 -3.50 -6.62
C LYS A 52 -6.04 -3.45 -6.69
N ALA A 53 -5.37 -4.27 -5.86
CA ALA A 53 -4.00 -4.65 -6.16
C ALA A 53 -4.02 -5.05 -7.63
N ARG A 54 -3.22 -4.39 -8.48
CA ARG A 54 -3.19 -4.75 -9.90
C ARG A 54 -3.00 -6.26 -9.91
N SER A 55 -4.03 -6.98 -10.38
CA SER A 55 -4.03 -8.45 -10.40
C SER A 55 -2.67 -8.89 -10.90
N SER A 56 -2.01 -9.82 -10.20
CA SER A 56 -0.69 -10.34 -10.53
C SER A 56 -0.36 -10.15 -12.02
N VAL A 57 0.55 -9.21 -12.32
CA VAL A 57 0.84 -8.84 -13.71
C VAL A 57 2.07 -9.61 -14.14
N LYS A 58 1.98 -10.25 -15.31
CA LYS A 58 3.14 -10.94 -15.87
C LYS A 58 4.17 -9.92 -16.30
N VAL A 59 5.45 -10.23 -16.11
CA VAL A 59 6.54 -9.36 -16.58
C VAL A 59 6.43 -9.12 -18.10
N SER A 60 5.92 -10.09 -18.86
CA SER A 60 5.63 -9.94 -20.30
C SER A 60 4.63 -8.82 -20.64
N ASP A 61 3.76 -8.43 -19.71
CA ASP A 61 2.74 -7.39 -19.94
C ASP A 61 3.30 -5.97 -19.71
N MET A 62 4.48 -5.86 -19.10
CA MET A 62 5.09 -4.59 -18.69
C MET A 62 6.51 -4.38 -19.23
N ALA A 63 7.12 -5.40 -19.82
CA ALA A 63 8.47 -5.36 -20.35
C ALA A 63 8.64 -6.28 -21.56
N LEU A 64 9.59 -5.94 -22.43
CA LEU A 64 10.10 -6.83 -23.46
C LEU A 64 11.26 -7.65 -22.89
N ILE A 65 11.28 -8.94 -23.18
CA ILE A 65 12.29 -9.87 -22.65
C ILE A 65 12.99 -10.55 -23.83
N ASP A 66 14.27 -10.26 -23.98
CA ASP A 66 15.11 -10.80 -25.02
C ASP A 66 16.17 -11.72 -24.43
N GLN A 67 16.66 -12.65 -25.25
CA GLN A 67 17.80 -13.49 -24.87
C GLN A 67 19.07 -12.63 -24.74
N ALA A 68 19.77 -12.76 -23.61
CA ALA A 68 21.10 -12.20 -23.41
C ALA A 68 22.14 -13.30 -23.21
N SER A 69 23.42 -12.95 -23.33
CA SER A 69 24.52 -13.86 -23.04
C SER A 69 24.47 -14.32 -21.58
N GLY A 70 24.10 -15.58 -21.35
CA GLY A 70 24.03 -16.15 -20.01
C GLY A 70 22.77 -15.78 -19.22
N GLY A 71 21.72 -15.25 -19.85
CA GLY A 71 20.48 -14.88 -19.15
C GLY A 71 19.48 -14.14 -20.03
N SER A 72 18.84 -13.12 -19.46
CA SER A 72 17.79 -12.34 -20.11
C SER A 72 18.09 -10.85 -20.08
N LYS A 73 17.79 -10.15 -21.18
CA LYS A 73 17.71 -8.69 -21.21
C LYS A 73 16.23 -8.30 -21.06
N ILE A 74 15.96 -7.37 -20.15
CA ILE A 74 14.61 -6.86 -19.89
C ILE A 74 14.58 -5.38 -20.26
N THR A 75 13.62 -4.99 -21.10
CA THR A 75 13.35 -3.60 -21.47
C THR A 75 11.98 -3.21 -20.94
N ILE A 76 11.93 -2.38 -19.91
CA ILE A 76 10.71 -1.95 -19.21
C ILE A 76 9.91 -1.00 -20.11
N ILE A 77 8.63 -1.30 -20.32
CA ILE A 77 7.68 -0.50 -21.10
C ILE A 77 6.79 0.34 -20.18
N ASP A 78 6.30 -0.23 -19.08
CA ASP A 78 5.52 0.49 -18.05
C ASP A 78 6.40 0.77 -16.82
N GLU A 79 6.94 2.00 -16.74
CA GLU A 79 7.84 2.45 -15.67
C GLU A 79 7.22 2.36 -14.27
N ASN A 80 5.89 2.38 -14.15
CA ASN A 80 5.23 2.25 -12.85
C ASN A 80 5.54 0.92 -12.15
N TRP A 81 5.98 -0.09 -12.91
CA TRP A 81 6.33 -1.40 -12.41
C TRP A 81 7.82 -1.62 -12.16
N ALA A 82 8.68 -0.69 -12.61
CA ALA A 82 10.13 -0.84 -12.51
C ALA A 82 10.60 -1.14 -11.07
N PRO A 83 10.11 -0.45 -10.02
CA PRO A 83 10.53 -0.73 -8.64
C PRO A 83 10.14 -2.15 -8.19
N ALA A 84 8.90 -2.57 -8.43
CA ALA A 84 8.40 -3.88 -8.04
C ALA A 84 9.13 -5.01 -8.78
N LEU A 85 9.43 -4.81 -10.07
CA LEU A 85 10.20 -5.75 -10.89
C LEU A 85 11.61 -5.92 -10.34
N LEU A 86 12.33 -4.81 -10.09
CA LEU A 86 13.68 -4.83 -9.51
C LEU A 86 13.72 -5.54 -8.17
N THR A 87 12.80 -5.21 -7.25
CA THR A 87 12.69 -5.87 -5.95
C THR A 87 12.49 -7.38 -6.10
N LYS A 88 11.57 -7.80 -6.98
CA LYS A 88 11.31 -9.23 -7.22
C LYS A 88 12.52 -9.96 -7.80
N LEU A 89 13.20 -9.36 -8.79
CA LEU A 89 14.39 -9.94 -9.40
C LEU A 89 15.52 -10.10 -8.38
N TRP A 90 15.75 -9.11 -7.52
CA TRP A 90 16.74 -9.21 -6.44
C TRP A 90 16.39 -10.27 -5.40
N GLN A 91 15.12 -10.43 -5.06
CA GLN A 91 14.68 -11.49 -4.14
C GLN A 91 14.90 -12.89 -4.70
N LEU A 92 14.64 -13.08 -6.00
CA LEU A 92 14.73 -14.39 -6.66
C LEU A 92 16.16 -14.77 -7.04
N TYR A 93 16.92 -13.81 -7.56
CA TYR A 93 18.22 -14.07 -8.21
C TYR A 93 19.41 -13.41 -7.50
N GLY A 94 19.16 -12.55 -6.52
CA GLY A 94 20.20 -11.78 -5.83
C GLY A 94 20.61 -10.51 -6.58
N ARG A 95 21.23 -9.56 -5.87
CA ARG A 95 21.66 -8.28 -6.44
C ARG A 95 22.77 -8.45 -7.48
N ASP A 96 23.70 -9.35 -7.24
CA ASP A 96 24.86 -9.57 -8.12
C ASP A 96 24.47 -10.17 -9.48
N ALA A 97 23.29 -10.80 -9.58
CA ALA A 97 22.77 -11.36 -10.83
C ALA A 97 21.91 -10.38 -11.63
N VAL A 98 21.63 -9.18 -11.10
CA VAL A 98 20.77 -8.17 -11.73
C VAL A 98 21.58 -6.89 -11.98
N GLU A 99 21.98 -6.69 -13.23
CA GLU A 99 22.70 -5.50 -13.67
C GLU A 99 21.72 -4.50 -14.31
N GLN A 100 21.71 -3.27 -13.80
CA GLN A 100 20.92 -2.19 -14.38
C GLN A 100 21.77 -1.39 -15.37
N LEU A 101 21.48 -1.52 -16.67
CA LEU A 101 22.19 -0.80 -17.72
C LEU A 101 21.71 0.65 -17.84
N THR A 102 20.38 0.84 -17.76
CA THR A 102 19.72 2.15 -17.78
C THR A 102 18.50 2.13 -16.87
N ARG A 103 17.78 3.25 -16.75
CA ARG A 103 16.52 3.29 -15.98
C ARG A 103 15.45 2.32 -16.50
N PHE A 104 15.55 1.88 -17.76
CA PHE A 104 14.58 0.98 -18.39
C PHE A 104 15.15 -0.37 -18.80
N GLU A 105 16.48 -0.54 -18.79
CA GLU A 105 17.12 -1.76 -19.28
C GLU A 105 17.87 -2.48 -18.18
N LEU A 106 17.56 -3.77 -18.02
CA LEU A 106 18.18 -4.67 -17.05
C LEU A 106 18.77 -5.90 -17.78
N ILE A 107 19.87 -6.43 -17.25
CA ILE A 107 20.37 -7.76 -17.57
C ILE A 107 20.21 -8.62 -16.31
N VAL A 108 19.61 -9.80 -16.46
CA VAL A 108 19.51 -10.79 -15.38
C VAL A 108 20.26 -12.06 -15.80
N THR A 109 21.34 -12.39 -15.08
CA THR A 109 22.16 -13.59 -15.34
C THR A 109 21.50 -14.84 -14.74
N GLY A 110 21.45 -15.93 -15.50
CA GLY A 110 20.90 -17.21 -15.07
C GLY A 110 19.58 -17.57 -15.77
N PRO A 111 18.45 -16.89 -15.47
CA PRO A 111 17.16 -17.26 -16.02
C PRO A 111 17.04 -16.86 -17.50
N GLY A 112 16.46 -17.76 -18.29
CA GLY A 112 16.12 -17.51 -19.69
C GLY A 112 14.84 -16.67 -19.86
N PRO A 113 14.59 -16.12 -21.07
CA PRO A 113 13.50 -15.18 -21.32
C PRO A 113 12.12 -15.71 -20.95
N GLU A 114 11.86 -17.00 -21.19
CA GLU A 114 10.56 -17.63 -20.88
C GLU A 114 10.26 -17.65 -19.38
N ILE A 115 11.29 -17.88 -18.55
CA ILE A 115 11.15 -17.89 -17.09
C ILE A 115 10.82 -16.48 -16.61
N ILE A 116 11.58 -15.48 -17.05
CA ILE A 116 11.36 -14.08 -16.69
C ILE A 116 9.97 -13.61 -17.17
N SER A 117 9.60 -13.92 -18.42
CA SER A 117 8.31 -13.50 -19.00
C SER A 117 7.11 -13.99 -18.21
N ASN A 118 7.18 -15.21 -17.66
CA ASN A 118 6.12 -15.81 -16.87
C ASN A 118 6.17 -15.43 -15.38
N LEU A 119 7.16 -14.65 -14.93
CA LEU A 119 7.15 -14.14 -13.57
C LEU A 119 5.94 -13.25 -13.34
N GLU A 120 5.35 -13.45 -12.18
CA GLU A 120 4.18 -12.74 -11.72
C GLU A 120 4.62 -11.73 -10.66
N LEU A 121 4.34 -10.45 -10.93
CA LEU A 121 4.52 -9.38 -9.98
C LEU A 121 3.21 -9.12 -9.26
N ASP A 122 3.18 -9.46 -7.98
CA ASP A 122 2.19 -8.94 -7.05
C ASP A 122 2.81 -7.73 -6.32
N PRO A 123 2.53 -6.49 -6.77
CA PRO A 123 3.01 -5.30 -6.08
C PRO A 123 2.20 -5.05 -4.79
N GLY A 124 1.15 -5.85 -4.55
CA GLY A 124 0.17 -5.66 -3.50
C GLY A 124 0.80 -5.68 -2.12
N GLU A 125 1.71 -6.61 -1.81
CA GLU A 125 2.28 -6.72 -0.47
C GLU A 125 3.19 -5.53 -0.11
N GLU A 126 4.11 -5.14 -0.98
CA GLU A 126 5.01 -4.01 -0.73
C GLU A 126 4.21 -2.72 -0.57
N LEU A 127 3.23 -2.52 -1.45
CA LEU A 127 2.46 -1.30 -1.39
C LEU A 127 1.44 -1.29 -0.25
N ARG A 128 0.83 -2.43 0.12
CA ARG A 128 0.01 -2.58 1.35
C ARG A 128 0.83 -2.24 2.59
N THR A 129 2.10 -2.66 2.63
CA THR A 129 3.04 -2.31 3.70
C THR A 129 3.25 -0.79 3.77
N LYS A 130 3.49 -0.12 2.64
CA LYS A 130 3.62 1.34 2.60
C LYS A 130 2.33 2.08 2.97
N VAL A 131 1.15 1.55 2.62
CA VAL A 131 -0.14 2.12 3.06
C VAL A 131 -0.27 1.98 4.58
N LEU A 132 0.11 0.84 5.14
CA LEU A 132 0.10 0.64 6.59
C LEU A 132 1.10 1.58 7.30
N ASP A 133 2.28 1.78 6.72
CA ASP A 133 3.24 2.78 7.21
C ASP A 133 2.66 4.20 7.18
N ALA A 134 1.89 4.54 6.14
CA ALA A 134 1.20 5.83 6.06
C ALA A 134 0.20 5.99 7.21
N VAL A 135 -0.58 4.94 7.51
CA VAL A 135 -1.52 4.93 8.63
C VAL A 135 -0.80 5.17 9.96
N TRP A 136 0.29 4.44 10.21
CA TRP A 136 1.01 4.54 11.49
C TRP A 136 1.65 5.91 11.74
N ARG A 137 1.99 6.66 10.68
CA ARG A 137 2.52 8.03 10.81
C ARG A 137 1.46 9.05 11.23
N VAL A 138 0.19 8.77 10.97
CA VAL A 138 -0.94 9.65 11.34
C VAL A 138 -1.60 9.20 12.63
N PHE A 139 -1.48 7.91 12.95
CA PHE A 139 -2.08 7.33 14.14
C PHE A 139 -1.52 7.94 15.42
N PRO A 140 -2.36 8.38 16.38
CA PRO A 140 -1.89 8.95 17.63
C PRO A 140 -1.01 7.97 18.44
N GLU A 141 0.16 8.41 18.90
CA GLU A 141 1.13 7.56 19.60
C GLU A 141 0.59 6.97 20.91
N GLY A 142 -0.27 7.72 21.62
CA GLY A 142 -0.89 7.30 22.87
C GLY A 142 -1.90 6.15 22.71
N PHE A 143 -2.36 5.89 21.48
CA PHE A 143 -3.48 5.00 21.21
C PHE A 143 -2.95 3.58 21.00
N LYS A 144 -2.73 2.89 22.13
CA LYS A 144 -2.08 1.57 22.19
C LYS A 144 -3.07 0.41 22.11
N VAL A 145 -4.31 0.61 22.53
CA VAL A 145 -5.36 -0.41 22.43
C VAL A 145 -6.03 -0.26 21.08
N ARG A 146 -5.99 -1.31 20.25
CA ARG A 146 -6.37 -1.25 18.83
C ARG A 146 -7.26 -2.41 18.43
N TYR A 147 -8.17 -2.15 17.50
CA TYR A 147 -8.98 -3.14 16.81
C TYR A 147 -8.84 -2.94 15.31
N ASN A 148 -8.46 -4.01 14.61
CA ASN A 148 -8.06 -3.95 13.20
C ASN A 148 -8.94 -4.90 12.39
N LEU A 149 -9.44 -4.40 11.26
CA LEU A 149 -10.19 -5.15 10.27
C LEU A 149 -9.49 -5.00 8.92
N ALA A 150 -9.22 -6.09 8.23
CA ALA A 150 -8.57 -6.05 6.93
C ALA A 150 -9.11 -7.15 6.01
N ASN A 151 -9.32 -6.80 4.75
CA ASN A 151 -9.56 -7.71 3.64
C ASN A 151 -8.94 -7.13 2.36
N ASP A 152 -9.13 -7.78 1.21
CA ASP A 152 -8.49 -7.34 -0.04
C ASP A 152 -8.96 -5.99 -0.57
N LYS A 153 -10.13 -5.52 -0.15
CA LYS A 153 -10.76 -4.27 -0.59
C LYS A 153 -10.72 -3.16 0.45
N ALA A 154 -10.53 -3.49 1.73
CA ALA A 154 -10.63 -2.51 2.81
C ALA A 154 -9.70 -2.80 3.98
N MET A 155 -9.26 -1.74 4.64
CA MET A 155 -8.51 -1.79 5.89
C MET A 155 -9.07 -0.73 6.86
N THR A 156 -9.35 -1.13 8.09
CA THR A 156 -9.90 -0.24 9.12
C THR A 156 -9.17 -0.48 10.42
N ILE A 157 -8.68 0.58 11.04
CA ILE A 157 -7.95 0.56 12.30
C ILE A 157 -8.62 1.58 13.21
N ILE A 158 -9.10 1.13 14.37
CA ILE A 158 -9.53 2.00 15.46
C ILE A 158 -8.63 1.80 16.67
N GLY A 159 -8.32 2.88 17.38
CA GLY A 159 -7.58 2.80 18.63
C GLY A 159 -8.07 3.80 19.67
N THR A 160 -7.61 3.59 20.89
CA THR A 160 -7.87 4.42 22.07
C THR A 160 -6.68 4.32 23.04
N GLU A 161 -6.58 5.24 23.99
CA GLU A 161 -5.55 5.26 25.02
C GLU A 161 -5.77 4.20 26.11
N HIS A 162 -7.03 3.86 26.38
CA HIS A 162 -7.44 3.02 27.50
C HIS A 162 -8.24 1.81 26.99
N ASP A 163 -9.53 1.72 27.31
CA ASP A 163 -10.34 0.54 27.05
C ASP A 163 -11.18 0.69 25.78
N MET A 164 -11.11 -0.32 24.90
CA MET A 164 -11.92 -0.37 23.68
C MET A 164 -13.38 -0.67 24.01
N GLN A 165 -14.29 0.22 23.60
CA GLN A 165 -15.73 0.04 23.79
C GLN A 165 -16.38 -0.74 22.64
N GLU A 166 -17.46 -1.48 22.94
CA GLU A 166 -18.20 -2.24 21.92
C GLU A 166 -18.81 -1.35 20.83
N GLU A 167 -19.31 -0.17 21.19
CA GLU A 167 -19.84 0.81 20.25
C GLU A 167 -18.79 1.28 19.24
N TRP A 168 -17.54 1.43 19.65
CA TRP A 168 -16.42 1.81 18.79
C TRP A 168 -16.03 0.68 17.84
N MET A 169 -16.05 -0.57 18.32
CA MET A 169 -15.85 -1.74 17.46
C MET A 169 -16.96 -1.86 16.41
N LYS A 170 -18.23 -1.61 16.78
CA LYS A 170 -19.36 -1.59 15.83
C LYS A 170 -19.20 -0.49 14.79
N LEU A 171 -18.81 0.72 15.21
CA LEU A 171 -18.50 1.82 14.31
C LEU A 171 -17.39 1.43 13.32
N ALA A 172 -16.35 0.75 13.78
CA ALA A 172 -15.26 0.26 12.92
C ALA A 172 -15.77 -0.78 11.91
N GLU A 173 -16.61 -1.71 12.33
CA GLU A 173 -17.20 -2.71 11.44
C GLU A 173 -18.14 -2.11 10.39
N GLU A 174 -18.93 -1.10 10.75
CA GLU A 174 -19.80 -0.37 9.82
C GLU A 174 -18.95 0.36 8.76
N LEU A 175 -17.97 1.14 9.19
CA LEU A 175 -17.06 1.83 8.27
C LEU A 175 -16.26 0.85 7.40
N HIS A 176 -15.87 -0.30 7.94
CA HIS A 176 -15.17 -1.34 7.18
C HIS A 176 -16.06 -1.94 6.09
N LYS A 177 -17.32 -2.24 6.41
CA LYS A 177 -18.32 -2.74 5.45
C LYS A 177 -18.58 -1.72 4.35
N GLU A 178 -18.70 -0.43 4.69
CA GLU A 178 -18.89 0.63 3.71
C GLU A 178 -17.70 0.78 2.76
N MET A 179 -16.47 0.65 3.27
CA MET A 179 -15.25 0.64 2.44
C MET A 179 -15.15 -0.62 1.57
N GLY A 180 -15.59 -1.78 2.08
CA GLY A 180 -15.53 -3.05 1.36
C GLY A 180 -16.70 -3.30 0.39
N ALA A 181 -17.81 -2.55 0.53
CA ALA A 181 -18.97 -2.62 -0.35
C ALA A 181 -18.62 -1.96 -1.71
N SER A 182 -18.19 -2.79 -2.66
CA SER A 182 -18.05 -2.49 -4.09
C SER A 182 -18.26 -3.76 -4.89
#